data_AF-A0A1I0RV16-F1
#
_entry.id   AF-A0A1I0RV16-F1
#
_cell.length_a   1.000
_cell.length_b   1.000
_cell.length_c   1.000
_cell.angle_alpha   90.00
_cell.angle_beta   90.00
_cell.angle_gamma   90.00
#
_symmetry.space_group_name_H-M   'P 1'
#
loop_
_entity.id
_entity.type
_entity.pdbx_description
1 polymer ?
#
loop_
_entity_poly.entity_id
_entity_poly.type
_entity_poly.pdbx_seq_one_letter_code
_entity_poly.pdbx_strand_id
1 'polypeptide(L)'
;MNMQAIFDHFNTHQEIPVDDVTWMIANKLEVYNALQVRTNRNFAIRLLASLVDLRKTYMHDIGIQDIAFGCLMVALHRQIGDCLLVWKAKNTDFDTYCGVDIELVPFMGLPATIAYLKTNTDPDAAKALTYIAGCDEEEDFGDLDRYYAHNDQHWFMTM
;
A
#
# COMPACT_ATOMS: atom_id res chain seq x y z
N MET A 1 6.23 15.96 -15.88
CA MET A 1 6.21 15.98 -14.41
C MET A 1 7.50 15.39 -13.87
N ASN A 2 7.88 15.68 -12.63
CA ASN A 2 8.93 14.93 -11.90
C ASN A 2 8.59 14.89 -10.41
N MET A 3 9.24 14.01 -9.65
CA MET A 3 8.97 13.85 -8.22
C MET A 3 9.20 15.09 -7.38
N GLN A 4 10.14 15.97 -7.74
CA GLN A 4 10.39 17.20 -6.98
C GLN A 4 9.18 18.14 -7.04
N ALA A 5 8.64 18.38 -8.24
CA ALA A 5 7.47 19.24 -8.42
C ALA A 5 6.23 18.68 -7.70
N ILE A 6 6.02 17.36 -7.75
CA ILE A 6 4.90 16.70 -7.06
C ILE A 6 5.04 16.85 -5.55
N PHE A 7 6.23 16.64 -4.99
CA PHE A 7 6.46 16.85 -3.56
C PHE A 7 6.28 18.31 -3.13
N ASP A 8 6.77 19.27 -3.91
CA ASP A 8 6.61 20.69 -3.59
C ASP A 8 5.12 21.09 -3.61
N HIS A 9 4.35 20.57 -4.56
CA HIS A 9 2.91 20.74 -4.60
C HIS A 9 2.25 20.14 -3.36
N PHE A 10 2.53 18.87 -3.03
CA PHE A 10 1.96 18.19 -1.87
C PHE A 10 2.33 18.88 -0.56
N ASN A 11 3.58 19.30 -0.38
CA ASN A 11 4.01 19.99 0.84
C ASN A 11 3.25 21.30 1.05
N THR A 12 2.86 21.97 -0.03
CA THR A 12 2.11 23.23 0.00
C THR A 12 0.61 23.00 0.21
N HIS A 13 0.01 22.04 -0.50
CA HIS A 13 -1.45 21.88 -0.58
C HIS A 13 -2.00 20.69 0.20
N GLN A 14 -1.15 19.74 0.61
CA GLN A 14 -1.52 18.46 1.24
C GLN A 14 -2.44 17.59 0.37
N GLU A 15 -2.37 17.77 -0.94
CA GLU A 15 -3.15 17.06 -1.93
C GLU A 15 -2.25 16.59 -3.08
N ILE A 16 -2.73 15.56 -3.79
CA ILE A 16 -2.08 15.03 -4.99
C ILE A 16 -3.12 15.12 -6.12
N PRO A 17 -2.94 16.03 -7.09
CA PRO A 17 -3.78 16.13 -8.28
C PRO A 17 -3.87 14.81 -9.04
N VAL A 18 -4.99 14.58 -9.74
CA VAL A 18 -5.19 13.34 -10.52
C VAL A 18 -4.08 13.15 -11.56
N ASP A 19 -3.67 14.21 -12.25
CA ASP A 19 -2.58 14.15 -13.23
C ASP A 19 -1.24 13.71 -12.60
N ASP A 20 -0.98 14.10 -11.36
CA ASP A 20 0.20 13.66 -10.59
C ASP A 20 0.09 12.18 -10.23
N VAL A 21 -1.11 11.71 -9.83
CA VAL A 21 -1.36 10.28 -9.59
C VAL A 21 -1.14 9.46 -10.86
N THR A 22 -1.71 9.88 -11.99
CA THR A 22 -1.55 9.19 -13.27
C THR A 22 -0.08 9.14 -13.69
N TRP A 23 0.65 10.24 -13.53
CA TRP A 23 2.09 10.25 -13.80
C TRP A 23 2.85 9.30 -12.87
N MET A 24 2.52 9.25 -11.58
CA MET A 24 3.17 8.35 -10.62
C MET A 24 2.92 6.87 -10.93
N ILE A 25 1.70 6.50 -11.30
CA ILE A 25 1.37 5.13 -11.75
C ILE A 25 2.20 4.74 -12.98
N ALA A 26 2.40 5.66 -13.92
CA ALA A 26 3.23 5.41 -15.09
C ALA A 26 4.74 5.38 -14.79
N ASN A 27 5.17 5.83 -13.60
CA ASN A 27 6.58 5.99 -13.22
C ASN A 27 6.89 5.38 -11.84
N LYS A 28 6.26 4.24 -11.48
CA LYS A 28 6.33 3.59 -10.16
C LYS A 28 7.75 3.44 -9.61
N LEU A 29 8.72 3.05 -10.45
CA LEU A 29 10.11 2.90 -10.04
C LEU A 29 10.76 4.23 -9.65
N GLU A 30 10.45 5.32 -10.36
CA GLU A 30 10.93 6.67 -10.00
C GLU A 30 10.36 7.11 -8.66
N VAL A 31 9.06 6.87 -8.43
CA VAL A 31 8.39 7.18 -7.17
C VAL A 31 8.97 6.37 -6.00
N TYR A 32 9.14 5.06 -6.20
CA TYR A 32 9.75 4.16 -5.23
C TYR A 32 11.15 4.65 -4.83
N ASN A 33 12.02 4.90 -5.80
CA ASN A 33 13.38 5.40 -5.56
C ASN A 33 13.36 6.75 -4.84
N ALA A 34 12.44 7.65 -5.21
CA ALA A 34 12.31 8.95 -4.56
C ALA A 34 11.89 8.82 -3.09
N LEU A 35 10.95 7.92 -2.76
CA LEU A 35 10.49 7.70 -1.37
C LEU A 35 11.49 6.94 -0.51
N GLN A 36 12.36 6.11 -1.10
CA GLN A 36 13.51 5.51 -0.41
C GLN A 36 14.49 6.57 0.10
N VAL A 37 14.75 7.61 -0.71
CA VAL A 37 15.67 8.70 -0.35
C VAL A 37 14.99 9.76 0.52
N ARG A 38 13.73 10.06 0.23
CA ARG A 38 12.94 11.11 0.88
C ARG A 38 11.70 10.51 1.51
N THR A 39 11.86 10.00 2.71
CA THR A 39 10.77 9.41 3.47
C THR A 39 9.69 10.47 3.76
N ASN A 40 8.51 10.34 3.16
CA ASN A 40 7.35 11.17 3.44
C ASN A 40 6.08 10.29 3.61
N ARG A 41 5.83 9.85 4.84
CA ARG A 41 4.71 8.97 5.18
C ARG A 41 3.35 9.57 4.80
N ASN A 42 3.15 10.86 5.05
CA ASN A 42 1.88 11.52 4.77
C ASN A 42 1.60 11.54 3.25
N PHE A 43 2.64 11.73 2.45
CA PHE A 43 2.53 11.61 1.00
C PHE A 43 2.14 10.20 0.56
N ALA A 44 2.80 9.16 1.08
CA ALA A 44 2.48 7.77 0.75
C ALA A 44 1.04 7.40 1.14
N ILE A 45 0.59 7.83 2.32
CA ILE A 45 -0.81 7.64 2.76
C ILE A 45 -1.77 8.37 1.82
N ARG A 46 -1.46 9.62 1.44
CA ARG A 46 -2.31 10.38 0.52
C ARG A 46 -2.36 9.74 -0.86
N LEU A 47 -1.24 9.23 -1.36
CA LEU A 47 -1.18 8.52 -2.64
C LEU A 47 -2.09 7.29 -2.62
N LEU A 48 -1.99 6.43 -1.60
CA LEU A 48 -2.88 5.27 -1.46
C LEU A 48 -4.35 5.68 -1.38
N ALA A 49 -4.67 6.73 -0.60
CA ALA A 49 -6.03 7.24 -0.50
C ALA A 49 -6.56 7.72 -1.86
N SER A 50 -5.77 8.52 -2.60
CA SER A 50 -6.13 8.98 -3.95
C SER A 50 -6.37 7.83 -4.93
N LEU A 51 -5.56 6.77 -4.88
CA LEU A 51 -5.74 5.59 -5.72
C LEU A 51 -7.04 4.84 -5.39
N VAL A 52 -7.32 4.65 -4.09
CA VAL A 52 -8.57 4.03 -3.62
C VAL A 52 -9.79 4.86 -4.01
N ASP A 53 -9.73 6.18 -3.86
CA ASP A 53 -10.83 7.08 -4.20
C ASP A 53 -11.09 7.12 -5.71
N LEU A 54 -10.02 7.16 -6.52
CA LEU A 54 -10.13 7.07 -7.98
C LEU A 54 -10.70 5.73 -8.41
N ARG A 55 -10.28 4.62 -7.80
CA ARG A 55 -10.82 3.28 -8.09
C ARG A 55 -12.31 3.18 -7.78
N LYS A 56 -12.76 3.72 -6.65
CA LYS A 56 -14.18 3.77 -6.28
C LYS A 56 -15.02 4.64 -7.22
N THR A 57 -14.42 5.70 -7.77
CA THR A 57 -15.11 6.66 -8.63
C THR A 57 -15.18 6.19 -10.09
N TYR A 58 -14.07 5.70 -10.61
CA TYR A 58 -13.86 5.32 -12.01
C TYR A 58 -13.50 3.84 -12.07
N MET A 59 -14.43 2.96 -11.69
CA MET A 59 -14.19 1.52 -11.59
C MET A 59 -13.38 1.01 -12.81
N HIS A 60 -12.24 0.37 -12.50
CA HIS A 60 -11.27 -0.23 -13.43
C HIS A 60 -10.19 0.67 -14.08
N ASP A 61 -10.28 2.01 -14.01
CA ASP A 61 -9.18 2.87 -14.51
C ASP A 61 -7.93 2.81 -13.62
N ILE A 62 -8.14 2.57 -12.33
CA ILE A 62 -7.08 2.24 -11.38
C ILE A 62 -7.05 0.73 -11.21
N GLY A 63 -5.97 0.10 -11.66
CA GLY A 63 -5.79 -1.35 -11.63
C GLY A 63 -5.44 -1.88 -10.23
N ILE A 64 -5.47 -3.21 -10.10
CA ILE A 64 -5.05 -3.90 -8.87
C ILE A 64 -3.58 -3.58 -8.57
N GLN A 65 -2.74 -3.53 -9.61
CA GLN A 65 -1.33 -3.19 -9.53
C GLN A 65 -1.09 -1.79 -8.96
N ASP A 66 -2.00 -0.86 -9.18
CA ASP A 66 -1.84 0.52 -8.71
C ASP A 66 -2.17 0.61 -7.23
N ILE A 67 -3.20 -0.11 -6.79
CA ILE A 67 -3.52 -0.26 -5.35
C ILE A 67 -2.36 -0.97 -4.62
N ALA A 68 -1.84 -2.07 -5.18
CA ALA A 68 -0.70 -2.79 -4.61
C ALA A 68 0.55 -1.90 -4.51
N PHE A 69 0.83 -1.10 -5.55
CA PHE A 69 1.88 -0.08 -5.53
C PHE A 69 1.69 0.95 -4.41
N GLY A 70 0.49 1.51 -4.25
CA GLY A 70 0.19 2.46 -3.17
C GLY A 70 0.36 1.82 -1.78
N CYS A 71 -0.08 0.57 -1.61
CA CYS A 71 0.11 -0.23 -0.41
C CYS A 71 1.59 -0.39 -0.07
N LEU A 72 2.43 -0.72 -1.06
CA LEU A 72 3.87 -0.81 -0.89
C LEU A 72 4.45 0.55 -0.44
N MET A 73 4.08 1.66 -1.08
CA MET A 73 4.59 2.99 -0.71
C MET A 73 4.32 3.30 0.77
N VAL A 74 3.15 2.91 1.28
CA VAL A 74 2.81 3.05 2.71
C VAL A 74 3.65 2.09 3.58
N ALA A 75 3.74 0.82 3.18
CA ALA A 75 4.48 -0.22 3.92
C ALA A 75 5.97 0.13 4.14
N LEU A 76 6.61 0.82 3.19
CA LEU A 76 8.01 1.25 3.28
C LEU A 76 8.30 2.16 4.49
N HIS A 77 7.27 2.82 5.05
CA HIS A 77 7.43 3.68 6.23
C HIS A 77 7.43 2.91 7.57
N ARG A 78 7.15 1.61 7.54
CA ARG A 78 7.26 0.70 8.70
C ARG A 78 6.54 1.23 9.96
N GLN A 79 5.36 1.82 9.77
CA GLN A 79 4.50 2.24 10.88
C GLN A 79 3.39 1.23 11.11
N ILE A 80 3.42 0.52 12.24
CA ILE A 80 2.48 -0.58 12.53
C ILE A 80 0.99 -0.21 12.33
N GLY A 81 0.62 1.04 12.61
CA GLY A 81 -0.76 1.52 12.45
C GLY A 81 -1.25 1.51 11.01
N ASP A 82 -0.35 1.57 10.04
CA ASP A 82 -0.70 1.65 8.62
C ASP A 82 -1.10 0.29 8.04
N CYS A 83 -0.91 -0.82 8.75
CA CYS A 83 -1.39 -2.14 8.30
C CYS A 83 -2.91 -2.14 8.05
N LEU A 84 -3.68 -1.34 8.82
CA LEU A 84 -5.12 -1.19 8.60
C LEU A 84 -5.45 -0.36 7.36
N LEU A 85 -4.59 0.57 6.95
CA LEU A 85 -4.77 1.32 5.70
C LEU A 85 -4.58 0.39 4.51
N VAL A 86 -3.52 -0.43 4.53
CA VAL A 86 -3.25 -1.44 3.50
C VAL A 86 -4.37 -2.47 3.45
N TRP A 87 -4.81 -2.98 4.60
CA TRP A 87 -5.92 -3.93 4.68
C TRP A 87 -7.21 -3.36 4.06
N LYS A 88 -7.57 -2.12 4.39
CA LYS A 88 -8.76 -1.45 3.83
C LYS A 88 -8.62 -1.23 2.32
N ALA A 89 -7.43 -0.90 1.84
CA ALA A 89 -7.18 -0.76 0.41
C ALA A 89 -7.32 -2.09 -0.34
N LYS A 90 -6.76 -3.19 0.19
CA LYS A 90 -6.99 -4.56 -0.32
C LYS A 90 -8.48 -4.89 -0.36
N ASN A 91 -9.26 -4.44 0.63
CA ASN A 91 -10.71 -4.68 0.71
C ASN A 91 -11.57 -3.60 0.00
N THR A 92 -11.02 -2.83 -0.95
CA THR A 92 -11.79 -1.81 -1.68
C THR A 92 -12.92 -2.42 -2.50
N ASP A 93 -12.63 -3.51 -3.21
CA ASP A 93 -13.61 -4.34 -3.93
C ASP A 93 -13.11 -5.78 -4.08
N PHE A 94 -13.85 -6.60 -4.82
CA PHE A 94 -13.55 -8.02 -5.01
C PHE A 94 -12.20 -8.25 -5.72
N ASP A 95 -11.90 -7.47 -6.75
CA ASP A 95 -10.67 -7.64 -7.53
C ASP A 95 -9.44 -7.27 -6.70
N THR A 96 -9.50 -6.19 -5.92
CA THR A 96 -8.39 -5.85 -4.99
C THR A 96 -8.29 -6.87 -3.86
N TYR A 97 -9.42 -7.40 -3.40
CA TYR A 97 -9.44 -8.39 -2.33
C TYR A 97 -8.71 -9.66 -2.75
N CYS A 98 -8.95 -10.13 -3.97
CA CYS A 98 -8.28 -11.30 -4.52
C CYS A 98 -6.86 -11.00 -5.03
N GLY A 99 -6.62 -9.82 -5.59
CA GLY A 99 -5.41 -9.55 -6.37
C GLY A 99 -4.30 -8.77 -5.65
N VAL A 100 -4.59 -8.01 -4.60
CA VAL A 100 -3.52 -7.34 -3.82
C VAL A 100 -2.91 -8.34 -2.86
N ASP A 101 -1.60 -8.59 -2.95
CA ASP A 101 -0.85 -9.50 -2.10
C ASP A 101 -1.12 -9.27 -0.60
N ILE A 102 -1.36 -10.34 0.16
CA ILE A 102 -1.65 -10.23 1.61
C ILE A 102 -0.40 -9.86 2.40
N GLU A 103 0.78 -10.20 1.91
CA GLU A 103 2.10 -9.92 2.44
C GLU A 103 2.33 -8.41 2.63
N LEU A 104 1.63 -7.57 1.87
CA LEU A 104 1.64 -6.11 2.02
C LEU A 104 1.03 -5.63 3.34
N VAL A 105 0.21 -6.43 4.02
CA VAL A 105 -0.44 -6.06 5.29
C VAL A 105 0.49 -6.25 6.49
N PRO A 106 1.15 -7.42 6.68
CA PRO A 106 2.08 -7.62 7.79
C PRO A 106 3.51 -7.11 7.51
N PHE A 107 3.67 -5.92 6.91
CA PHE A 107 4.99 -5.34 6.56
C PHE A 107 5.95 -5.11 7.76
N MET A 108 5.43 -5.09 8.98
CA MET A 108 6.22 -5.03 10.22
C MET A 108 6.68 -6.40 10.72
N GLY A 109 6.38 -7.46 9.97
CA GLY A 109 6.47 -8.84 10.41
C GLY A 109 5.15 -9.32 11.02
N LEU A 110 4.83 -10.57 10.73
CA LEU A 110 3.57 -11.21 11.14
C LEU A 110 3.30 -11.12 12.66
N PRO A 111 4.26 -11.43 13.57
CA PRO A 111 3.98 -11.39 15.01
C PRO A 111 3.63 -9.99 15.52
N ALA A 112 4.33 -8.96 15.04
CA ALA A 112 4.08 -7.57 15.44
C ALA A 112 2.71 -7.08 14.95
N THR A 113 2.35 -7.43 13.71
CA THR A 113 1.04 -7.10 13.12
C THR A 113 -0.09 -7.79 13.85
N ILE A 114 0.01 -9.08 14.15
CA ILE A 114 -0.99 -9.81 14.94
C ILE A 114 -1.16 -9.18 16.33
N ALA A 115 -0.05 -8.87 17.02
CA ALA A 115 -0.10 -8.26 18.34
C ALA A 115 -0.82 -6.90 18.32
N TYR A 116 -0.53 -6.06 17.31
CA TYR A 116 -1.22 -4.80 17.12
C TYR A 116 -2.73 -4.99 16.87
N LEU A 117 -3.10 -5.85 15.91
CA LEU A 117 -4.49 -6.07 15.53
C LEU A 117 -5.35 -6.59 16.68
N LYS A 118 -4.80 -7.44 17.56
CA LYS A 118 -5.48 -7.93 18.78
C LYS A 118 -5.87 -6.83 19.77
N THR A 119 -5.14 -5.71 19.76
CA THR A 119 -5.36 -4.59 20.70
C THR A 119 -6.12 -3.42 20.09
N ASN A 120 -6.34 -3.45 18.76
CA ASN A 120 -6.97 -2.36 18.04
C ASN A 120 -8.50 -2.51 18.06
N THR A 121 -9.22 -1.41 18.29
CA THR A 121 -10.69 -1.39 18.37
C THR A 121 -11.39 -1.12 17.03
N ASP A 122 -10.64 -0.86 15.95
CA ASP A 122 -11.20 -0.72 14.62
C ASP A 122 -11.86 -2.05 14.19
N PRO A 123 -13.13 -2.04 13.75
CA PRO A 123 -13.81 -3.25 13.31
C PRO A 123 -13.08 -4.03 12.20
N ASP A 124 -12.31 -3.34 11.36
CA ASP A 124 -11.52 -4.00 10.31
C ASP A 124 -10.28 -4.70 10.87
N ALA A 125 -9.83 -4.38 12.09
CA ALA A 125 -8.72 -5.08 12.73
C ALA A 125 -9.04 -6.55 13.03
N ALA A 126 -10.26 -6.83 13.49
CA ALA A 126 -10.71 -8.20 13.73
C ALA A 126 -10.81 -9.01 12.43
N LYS A 127 -11.26 -8.38 11.34
CA LYS A 127 -11.32 -9.01 10.00
C LYS A 127 -9.92 -9.29 9.46
N ALA A 128 -9.03 -8.30 9.51
CA ALA A 128 -7.64 -8.45 9.10
C ALA A 128 -6.96 -9.58 9.89
N LEU A 129 -7.15 -9.60 11.22
CA LEU A 129 -6.59 -10.63 12.09
C LEU A 129 -7.08 -12.04 11.71
N THR A 130 -8.39 -12.18 11.42
CA THR A 130 -8.98 -13.47 11.05
C THR A 130 -8.41 -13.96 9.71
N TYR A 131 -8.32 -13.07 8.72
CA TYR A 131 -7.77 -13.41 7.40
C TYR A 131 -6.28 -13.77 7.47
N ILE A 132 -5.48 -12.94 8.16
CA ILE A 132 -4.06 -13.19 8.36
C ILE A 132 -3.83 -14.50 9.12
N ALA A 133 -4.61 -14.81 10.14
CA ALA A 133 -4.48 -16.09 10.84
C ALA A 133 -4.75 -17.29 9.91
N GLY A 134 -5.74 -17.18 9.01
CA GLY A 134 -6.01 -18.22 8.02
C GLY A 134 -4.87 -18.42 7.02
N CYS A 135 -4.30 -17.33 6.48
CA CYS A 135 -3.16 -17.38 5.57
C CYS A 135 -1.88 -17.94 6.25
N ASP A 136 -1.67 -17.69 7.54
CA ASP A 136 -0.54 -18.25 8.29
C ASP A 136 -0.63 -19.78 8.43
N GLU A 137 -1.84 -20.31 8.61
CA GLU A 137 -2.09 -21.76 8.62
C GLU A 137 -1.79 -22.43 7.27
N GLU A 138 -1.87 -21.66 6.17
CA GLU A 138 -1.55 -22.10 4.80
C GLU A 138 -0.09 -21.84 4.40
N GLU A 139 0.75 -21.35 5.33
CA GLU A 139 2.17 -20.99 5.12
C GLU A 139 2.41 -19.85 4.11
N ASP A 140 1.39 -19.03 3.81
CA ASP A 140 1.49 -17.90 2.86
C ASP A 140 2.57 -16.88 3.27
N PHE A 141 2.88 -16.75 4.56
CA PHE A 141 3.87 -15.80 5.07
C PHE A 141 5.29 -16.37 5.22
N GLY A 142 5.56 -17.56 4.68
CA GLY A 142 6.80 -18.32 4.93
C GLY A 142 8.11 -17.58 4.63
N ASP A 143 8.09 -16.54 3.78
CA ASP A 143 9.29 -15.73 3.50
C ASP A 143 8.95 -14.24 3.24
N LEU A 144 8.34 -13.59 4.24
CA LEU A 144 8.08 -12.13 4.21
C LEU A 144 9.36 -11.31 4.00
N ASP A 145 10.50 -11.75 4.54
CA ASP A 145 11.76 -11.03 4.36
C ASP A 145 12.19 -11.03 2.90
N ARG A 146 12.07 -12.17 2.19
CA ARG A 146 12.29 -12.24 0.74
C ARG A 146 11.27 -11.44 -0.05
N TYR A 147 10.00 -11.44 0.36
CA TYR A 147 8.97 -10.61 -0.28
C TYR A 147 9.41 -9.14 -0.30
N TYR A 148 9.97 -8.63 0.80
CA TYR A 148 10.45 -7.25 0.88
C TYR A 148 11.88 -7.00 0.39
N ALA A 149 12.67 -8.05 0.13
CA ALA A 149 14.05 -7.92 -0.34
C ALA A 149 14.16 -7.36 -1.78
N HIS A 150 13.11 -7.55 -2.59
CA HIS A 150 13.09 -7.18 -4.01
C HIS A 150 11.82 -6.40 -4.38
N ASN A 151 11.55 -5.32 -3.62
CA ASN A 151 10.34 -4.51 -3.80
C ASN A 151 10.15 -3.95 -5.21
N ASP A 152 11.23 -3.71 -5.94
CA ASP A 152 11.24 -3.22 -7.32
C ASP A 152 10.92 -4.31 -8.37
N GLN A 153 10.92 -5.57 -7.96
CA GLN A 153 10.67 -6.74 -8.83
C GLN A 153 9.27 -7.32 -8.64
N HIS A 154 8.46 -6.74 -7.76
CA HIS A 154 7.06 -7.14 -7.63
C HIS A 154 6.31 -6.99 -8.94
N TRP A 155 5.41 -7.92 -9.21
CA TRP A 155 4.64 -7.99 -10.45
C TRP A 155 3.91 -6.67 -10.79
N PHE A 156 3.52 -5.91 -9.76
CA PHE A 156 2.81 -4.65 -9.88
C PHE A 156 3.70 -3.42 -10.15
N MET A 157 5.02 -3.58 -10.11
CA MET A 157 6.00 -2.50 -10.37
C MET A 157 6.39 -2.36 -11.85
N THR A 158 6.25 -3.44 -12.63
CA THR A 158 6.70 -3.51 -14.03
C THR A 158 5.56 -3.46 -15.06
N MET A 159 4.30 -3.42 -14.59
CA MET A 159 3.09 -3.31 -15.41
C MET A 159 2.49 -1.92 -15.40
#